data_AF-A0AAW7QTP2-F1
#
_entry.id   AF-A0AAW7QTP2-F1
#
_cell.length_a   1.000
_cell.length_b   1.000
_cell.length_c   1.000
_cell.angle_alpha   90.00
_cell.angle_beta   90.00
_cell.angle_gamma   90.00
#
_symmetry.space_group_name_H-M   'P 1'
#
loop_
_entity.id
_entity.type
_entity.pdbx_description
1 polymer ?
#
loop_
_entity_poly.entity_id
_entity_poly.type
_entity_poly.pdbx_seq_one_letter_code
_entity_poly.pdbx_strand_id
1 'polypeptide(L)'
;MITKQIGPAGKVRVTFSLPAAIWADTVHLVGDFNGWNPRATPLRATEHGWMVTLDLDAGRIYQYRYLVNDNEWHNDWNADGYVPNPYGGDNSVVDTTIFADSEPEAEQAVGQKPALMSFPPRLRLVSNG
;
A
#
# COMPACT_ATOMS: atom_id res chain seq x y z
N MET A 1 -11.96 13.04 -2.31
CA MET A 1 -12.50 12.04 -1.38
C MET A 1 -11.71 10.75 -1.56
N ILE A 2 -11.44 10.05 -0.46
CA ILE A 2 -10.85 8.71 -0.50
C ILE A 2 -11.84 7.66 0.00
N THR A 3 -11.84 6.50 -0.65
CA THR A 3 -12.55 5.31 -0.17
C THR A 3 -11.58 4.14 -0.11
N LYS A 4 -11.71 3.34 0.94
CA LYS A 4 -10.79 2.23 1.25
C LYS A 4 -11.59 0.94 1.31
N GLN A 5 -11.13 -0.08 0.59
CA GLN A 5 -11.72 -1.41 0.59
C GLN A 5 -10.61 -2.46 0.76
N ILE A 6 -10.93 -3.57 1.42
CA ILE A 6 -10.00 -4.69 1.56
C ILE A 6 -9.70 -5.24 0.16
N GLY A 7 -8.42 -5.24 -0.20
CA GLY A 7 -7.93 -5.85 -1.42
C GLY A 7 -7.44 -7.29 -1.19
N PRO A 8 -7.06 -8.00 -2.25
CA PRO A 8 -6.47 -9.34 -2.13
C PRO A 8 -5.06 -9.27 -1.53
N ALA A 9 -4.72 -10.26 -0.69
CA ALA A 9 -3.36 -10.54 -0.23
C ALA A 9 -2.62 -9.36 0.45
N GLY A 10 -3.14 -8.86 1.57
CA GLY A 10 -2.47 -7.81 2.36
C GLY A 10 -2.43 -6.44 1.68
N LYS A 11 -3.29 -6.22 0.68
CA LYS A 11 -3.46 -4.94 0.00
C LYS A 11 -4.76 -4.26 0.40
N VAL A 12 -4.77 -2.94 0.31
CA VAL A 12 -5.97 -2.11 0.46
C VAL A 12 -6.21 -1.42 -0.87
N ARG A 13 -7.39 -1.66 -1.44
CA ARG A 13 -7.86 -0.94 -2.61
C ARG A 13 -8.32 0.44 -2.19
N VAL A 14 -7.56 1.46 -2.55
CA VAL A 14 -7.87 2.85 -2.28
C VAL A 14 -8.32 3.52 -3.56
N THR A 15 -9.52 4.08 -3.55
CA THR A 15 -10.02 4.93 -4.64
C THR A 15 -9.90 6.38 -4.23
N PHE A 16 -9.16 7.14 -5.03
CA PHE A 16 -8.98 8.57 -4.91
C PHE A 16 -9.91 9.25 -5.90
N SER A 17 -10.67 10.24 -5.44
CA SER A 17 -11.60 10.98 -6.30
C SER A 17 -11.59 12.47 -6.06
N LEU A 18 -11.83 13.23 -7.13
CA LEU A 18 -12.05 14.68 -7.10
C LEU A 18 -13.39 15.02 -7.75
N PRO A 19 -14.14 16.00 -7.20
CA PRO A 19 -15.45 16.35 -7.72
C PRO A 19 -15.35 17.02 -9.11
N ALA A 20 -16.37 16.81 -9.96
CA ALA A 20 -16.48 17.46 -11.26
C ALA A 20 -16.54 19.00 -11.21
N ALA A 21 -16.77 19.59 -10.03
CA ALA A 21 -16.73 21.04 -9.84
C ALA A 21 -15.32 21.64 -10.00
N ILE A 22 -14.26 20.82 -9.94
CA ILE A 22 -12.89 21.26 -10.22
C ILE A 22 -12.73 21.37 -11.73
N TRP A 23 -12.41 22.57 -12.21
CA TRP A 23 -12.03 22.76 -13.60
C TRP A 23 -10.63 22.21 -13.84
N ALA A 24 -10.57 21.03 -14.43
CA ALA A 24 -9.33 20.34 -14.79
C ALA A 24 -9.41 19.78 -16.22
N ASP A 25 -8.32 19.90 -16.97
CA ASP A 25 -8.08 19.19 -18.23
C ASP A 25 -7.30 17.89 -17.97
N THR A 26 -6.37 17.94 -17.01
CA THR A 26 -5.62 16.78 -16.54
C THR A 26 -5.51 16.79 -15.03
N VAL A 27 -5.54 15.60 -14.44
CA VAL A 27 -5.34 15.42 -13.00
C VAL A 27 -4.43 14.23 -12.78
N HIS A 28 -3.37 14.45 -12.01
CA HIS A 28 -2.43 13.40 -11.62
C HIS A 28 -2.41 13.22 -10.12
N LEU A 29 -2.34 11.98 -9.69
CA LEU A 29 -2.13 11.63 -8.29
C LEU A 29 -0.63 11.50 -8.05
N VAL A 30 -0.11 12.19 -7.04
CA VAL A 30 1.33 12.24 -6.74
C VAL A 30 1.53 11.92 -5.27
N GLY A 31 2.33 10.92 -4.95
CA GLY A 31 2.53 10.53 -3.56
C GLY A 31 3.59 9.45 -3.37
N ASP A 32 3.69 8.95 -2.14
CA ASP A 32 4.74 7.98 -1.76
C ASP A 32 4.70 6.70 -2.61
N PHE A 33 3.51 6.22 -2.98
CA PHE A 33 3.32 5.01 -3.79
C PHE A 33 3.85 5.10 -5.23
N ASN A 34 4.06 6.31 -5.74
CA ASN A 34 4.65 6.52 -7.08
C ASN A 34 5.96 7.33 -7.04
N GLY A 35 6.58 7.42 -5.86
CA GLY A 35 7.84 8.15 -5.69
C GLY A 35 7.72 9.65 -5.98
N TRP A 36 6.55 10.23 -5.72
CA TRP A 36 6.25 11.64 -6.00
C TRP A 36 6.41 12.05 -7.47
N ASN A 37 6.20 11.11 -8.40
CA ASN A 37 6.29 11.39 -9.83
C ASN A 37 4.95 11.98 -10.36
N PRO A 38 4.93 13.23 -10.84
CA PRO A 38 3.72 13.91 -11.28
C PRO A 38 3.06 13.31 -12.51
N ARG A 39 3.73 12.41 -13.24
CA ARG A 39 3.22 11.81 -14.49
C ARG A 39 2.92 10.32 -14.38
N ALA A 40 3.22 9.70 -13.23
CA ALA A 40 3.13 8.26 -13.08
C ALA A 40 1.68 7.77 -12.93
N THR A 41 0.76 8.60 -12.44
CA THR A 41 -0.59 8.16 -12.06
C THR A 41 -1.66 9.17 -12.48
N PRO A 42 -2.08 9.20 -13.75
CA PRO A 42 -3.19 10.05 -14.20
C PRO A 42 -4.54 9.52 -13.66
N LEU A 43 -5.43 10.43 -13.29
CA LEU A 43 -6.83 10.13 -12.97
C LEU A 43 -7.67 10.04 -14.24
N ARG A 44 -8.70 9.21 -14.20
CA ARG A 44 -9.69 9.08 -15.27
C ARG A 44 -10.87 10.02 -15.01
N ALA A 45 -11.26 10.79 -16.03
CA ALA A 45 -12.49 11.57 -16.02
C ALA A 45 -13.74 10.67 -16.07
N THR A 46 -14.77 11.08 -15.33
CA THR A 46 -16.06 10.40 -15.17
C THR A 46 -17.18 11.44 -15.12
N GLU A 47 -18.43 10.99 -15.21
CA GLU A 47 -19.61 11.87 -15.09
C GLU A 47 -19.70 12.59 -13.73
N HIS A 48 -19.06 12.04 -12.69
CA HIS A 48 -19.09 12.60 -11.33
C HIS A 48 -17.80 13.36 -10.95
N GLY A 49 -16.80 13.38 -11.83
CA GLY A 49 -15.51 14.01 -11.59
C GLY A 49 -14.34 13.13 -12.01
N TRP A 50 -13.26 13.13 -11.24
CA TRP A 50 -12.03 12.40 -11.55
C TRP A 50 -11.82 11.26 -10.56
N MET A 51 -11.36 10.10 -11.02
CA MET A 51 -11.07 8.98 -10.13
C MET A 51 -9.87 8.15 -10.57
N VAL A 52 -9.18 7.57 -9.59
CA VAL A 52 -8.20 6.50 -9.80
C VAL A 52 -8.27 5.53 -8.62
N THR A 53 -8.07 4.26 -8.89
CA THR A 53 -8.05 3.21 -7.87
C THR A 53 -6.68 2.55 -7.88
N LEU A 54 -6.04 2.47 -6.71
CA LEU A 54 -4.75 1.85 -6.50
C LEU A 54 -4.84 0.78 -5.42
N ASP A 55 -4.13 -0.32 -5.60
CA ASP A 55 -3.95 -1.34 -4.56
C ASP A 55 -2.66 -1.02 -3.79
N LEU A 56 -2.79 -0.44 -2.59
CA LEU A 56 -1.69 -0.07 -1.69
C LEU A 56 -1.40 -1.18 -0.68
N ASP A 57 -0.20 -1.23 -0.09
CA ASP A 57 0.07 -2.17 1.00
C ASP A 57 -0.76 -1.80 2.22
N ALA A 58 -1.35 -2.81 2.88
CA ALA A 58 -1.96 -2.63 4.18
C ALA A 58 -0.90 -2.34 5.27
N GLY A 59 -1.32 -1.74 6.38
CA GLY A 59 -0.41 -1.49 7.50
C GLY A 59 0.50 -0.27 7.33
N ARG A 60 0.24 0.57 6.32
CA ARG A 60 1.09 1.73 5.99
C ARG A 60 0.31 3.03 5.93
N ILE A 61 1.06 4.12 6.09
CA ILE A 61 0.57 5.48 5.93
C ILE A 61 1.28 6.07 4.72
N TYR A 62 0.52 6.65 3.79
CA TYR A 62 1.05 7.27 2.58
C TYR A 62 0.66 8.73 2.51
N GLN A 63 1.58 9.57 2.07
CA GLN A 63 1.33 10.96 1.73
C GLN A 63 1.07 11.11 0.24
N TYR A 64 0.15 12.00 -0.12
CA TYR A 64 -0.21 12.29 -1.50
C TYR A 64 -0.79 13.69 -1.68
N ARG A 65 -0.84 14.13 -2.94
CA ARG A 65 -1.52 15.33 -3.42
C ARG A 65 -2.02 15.12 -4.85
N TYR A 66 -2.97 15.93 -5.28
CA TYR A 66 -3.41 15.99 -6.67
C TYR A 66 -2.72 17.15 -7.39
N LEU A 67 -2.18 16.88 -8.58
CA LEU A 67 -1.64 17.89 -9.48
C LEU A 67 -2.62 18.07 -10.64
N VAL A 68 -3.26 19.23 -10.68
CA VAL A 68 -4.24 19.63 -11.69
C VAL A 68 -3.55 20.51 -12.72
N ASN A 69 -3.81 20.25 -14.01
CA ASN A 69 -3.30 21.03 -15.15
C ASN A 69 -1.78 21.28 -15.11
N ASP A 70 -1.03 20.33 -14.55
CA ASP A 70 0.43 20.39 -14.33
C ASP A 70 0.94 21.62 -13.54
N ASN A 71 0.06 22.37 -12.86
CA ASN A 71 0.44 23.62 -12.19
C ASN A 71 -0.20 23.85 -10.82
N GLU A 72 -1.31 23.19 -10.50
CA GLU A 72 -2.08 23.47 -9.30
C GLU A 72 -2.12 22.25 -8.37
N TRP A 73 -1.73 22.46 -7.12
CA TRP A 73 -1.67 21.40 -6.11
C TRP A 73 -2.90 21.43 -5.21
N HIS A 74 -3.69 20.36 -5.27
CA HIS A 74 -4.89 20.17 -4.45
C HIS A 74 -4.70 19.08 -3.41
N ASN A 75 -5.30 19.30 -2.24
CA ASN A 75 -5.39 18.30 -1.18
C ASN A 75 -6.81 17.74 -1.13
N ASP A 76 -6.93 16.52 -0.63
CA ASP A 76 -8.23 15.92 -0.38
C ASP A 76 -8.80 16.40 0.94
N TRP A 77 -9.93 17.13 0.91
CA TRP A 77 -10.61 17.57 2.13
C TRP A 77 -11.08 16.44 3.03
N ASN A 78 -11.24 15.24 2.47
CA ASN A 78 -11.69 14.05 3.17
C ASN A 78 -10.55 13.03 3.34
N ALA A 79 -9.29 13.49 3.33
CA ALA A 79 -8.13 12.68 3.69
C ALA A 79 -8.21 12.18 5.15
N ASP A 80 -7.49 11.10 5.45
CA ASP A 80 -7.39 10.59 6.83
C ASP A 80 -6.60 11.55 7.74
N GLY A 81 -5.78 12.43 7.15
CA GLY A 81 -5.04 13.46 7.86
C GLY A 81 -4.24 14.37 6.92
N TYR A 82 -3.47 15.26 7.52
CA TYR A 82 -2.58 16.17 6.82
C TYR A 82 -1.23 16.24 7.52
N VAL A 83 -0.16 16.30 6.75
CA VAL A 83 1.22 16.43 7.26
C VAL A 83 1.88 17.64 6.61
N PRO A 84 2.53 18.53 7.40
CA PRO A 84 3.26 19.66 6.86
C PRO A 84 4.32 19.22 5.86
N ASN A 85 4.36 19.87 4.71
CA ASN A 85 5.38 19.65 3.69
C ASN A 85 6.47 20.74 3.74
N PRO A 86 7.65 20.47 3.15
CA PRO A 86 8.78 21.40 3.19
C PRO A 86 8.56 22.72 2.45
N TYR A 87 7.45 22.87 1.72
CA TYR A 87 7.17 23.99 0.83
C TYR A 87 6.11 24.95 1.40
N GLY A 88 5.79 24.83 2.69
CA GLY A 88 4.89 25.75 3.39
C GLY A 88 3.40 25.44 3.22
N GLY A 89 3.04 24.22 2.79
CA GLY A 89 1.68 23.71 2.84
C GLY A 89 1.62 22.32 3.48
N ASP A 90 0.53 21.61 3.27
CA ASP A 90 0.36 20.24 3.79
C ASP A 90 0.23 19.22 2.64
N ASN A 91 0.56 17.97 2.92
CA ASN A 91 0.25 16.80 2.11
C ASN A 91 -0.96 16.09 2.70
N SER A 92 -1.85 15.56 1.84
CA SER A 92 -2.92 14.68 2.29
C SER A 92 -2.35 13.31 2.70
N VAL A 93 -2.97 12.70 3.70
CA VAL A 93 -2.57 11.39 4.23
C VAL A 93 -3.67 10.37 3.96
N VAL A 94 -3.27 9.18 3.53
CA VAL A 94 -4.11 7.98 3.54
C VAL A 94 -3.50 6.96 4.49
N ASP A 95 -4.33 6.49 5.42
CA ASP A 95 -3.97 5.52 6.45
C ASP A 95 -4.63 4.16 6.16
N THR A 96 -3.78 3.16 5.95
CA THR A 96 -4.17 1.76 5.71
C THR A 96 -3.89 0.84 6.91
N THR A 97 -3.49 1.39 8.06
CA THR A 97 -3.15 0.63 9.28
C THR A 97 -4.32 -0.16 9.84
N ILE A 98 -5.55 0.32 9.66
CA ILE A 98 -6.78 -0.39 10.05
C ILE A 98 -7.01 -1.71 9.29
N PHE A 99 -6.22 -1.97 8.25
CA PHE A 99 -6.25 -3.21 7.47
C PHE A 99 -5.00 -4.08 7.68
N ALA A 100 -4.13 -3.74 8.65
CA ALA A 100 -2.88 -4.46 8.90
C ALA A 100 -3.10 -5.94 9.28
N ASP A 101 -4.21 -6.25 9.94
CA ASP A 101 -4.52 -7.61 10.40
C ASP A 101 -5.04 -8.53 9.28
N SER A 102 -5.21 -8.03 8.05
CA SER A 102 -5.40 -8.89 6.88
C SER A 102 -4.05 -9.42 6.38
N GLU A 103 -3.37 -10.23 7.19
CA GLU A 103 -2.20 -10.98 6.72
C GLU A 103 -2.62 -11.90 5.56
N PRO A 104 -1.88 -11.95 4.45
CA PRO A 104 -1.95 -13.11 3.59
C PRO A 104 -1.40 -14.29 4.40
N GLU A 105 -2.26 -15.23 4.74
CA GLU A 105 -1.94 -16.52 5.37
C GLU A 105 -1.14 -17.42 4.39
N ALA A 106 -0.02 -16.91 3.86
CA ALA A 106 0.72 -17.53 2.76
C ALA A 106 2.23 -17.23 2.79
N GLU A 107 2.90 -17.33 3.95
CA GLU A 107 4.33 -17.71 3.98
C GLU A 107 4.81 -18.26 5.34
N GLN A 108 4.15 -19.30 5.89
CA GLN A 108 4.75 -20.19 6.90
C GLN A 108 4.68 -21.68 6.51
N ALA A 109 4.49 -22.00 5.23
CA ALA A 109 4.51 -23.36 4.72
C ALA A 109 5.65 -23.60 3.72
N VAL A 110 6.91 -23.42 4.14
CA VAL A 110 8.06 -24.10 3.53
C VAL A 110 9.04 -24.51 4.63
N GLY A 111 9.13 -25.82 4.89
CA GLY A 111 10.40 -26.42 5.29
C GLY A 111 10.60 -26.95 6.72
N GLN A 112 9.59 -27.48 7.41
CA GLN A 112 9.88 -28.42 8.51
C GLN A 112 9.98 -29.85 7.94
N LYS A 113 11.18 -30.24 7.49
CA LYS A 113 11.54 -31.66 7.39
C LYS A 113 11.84 -32.16 8.81
N PRO A 114 11.24 -33.26 9.31
CA PRO A 114 11.60 -33.78 10.61
C PRO A 114 13.02 -34.34 10.54
N ALA A 115 13.90 -33.88 11.45
CA ALA A 115 15.18 -34.51 11.68
C ALA A 115 14.95 -35.86 12.39
N LEU A 116 14.73 -36.92 11.61
CA LEU A 116 14.94 -38.29 12.09
C LEU A 116 16.45 -38.52 12.20
N MET A 117 17.04 -38.03 13.30
CA MET A 117 18.33 -38.52 13.75
C MET A 117 18.16 -39.99 14.16
N SER A 118 18.38 -40.87 13.20
CA SER A 118 18.69 -42.28 13.47
C SER A 118 20.05 -42.32 14.17
N PHE A 119 20.05 -42.58 15.48
CA PHE A 119 21.26 -42.97 16.19
C PHE A 119 21.60 -44.41 15.80
N PRO A 120 22.80 -44.71 15.25
CA PRO A 120 23.22 -46.09 15.13
C PRO A 120 23.39 -46.68 16.54
N PRO A 121 23.00 -47.96 16.76
CA PRO A 121 23.19 -48.60 18.06
C PRO A 121 24.69 -48.71 18.36
N ARG A 122 25.08 -48.40 19.60
CA ARG A 122 26.41 -48.73 20.13
C ARG A 122 26.59 -50.24 20.04
N LEU A 123 27.46 -50.71 19.14
CA LEU A 123 27.95 -52.07 19.21
C LEU A 123 28.80 -52.21 20.48
N ARG A 124 28.25 -52.88 21.49
CA ARG A 124 29.04 -53.66 22.44
C ARG A 124 29.19 -55.06 21.86
N LEU A 125 30.41 -55.57 21.73
CA LEU A 125 30.77 -56.98 21.94
C LEU A 125 32.31 -57.08 21.97
N VAL A 126 32.92 -57.25 23.15
CA VAL A 126 33.46 -58.46 23.82
C VAL A 126 34.88 -58.89 23.42
N SER A 127 35.67 -59.09 24.48
CA SER A 127 36.92 -59.84 24.67
C SER A 127 37.32 -60.90 23.62
N ASN A 128 38.61 -60.96 23.25
CA ASN A 128 39.50 -62.10 23.53
C ASN A 128 40.93 -61.91 23.00
N GLY A 129 41.92 -62.29 23.81
CA GLY A 129 43.34 -62.39 23.47
C GLY A 129 44.23 -62.22 24.68
#